data_AF-A0A964RMY7-F1
#
_entry.id   AF-A0A964RMY7-F1
#
_cell.length_a   1.000
_cell.length_b   1.000
_cell.length_c   1.000
_cell.angle_alpha   90.00
_cell.angle_beta   90.00
_cell.angle_gamma   90.00
#
_symmetry.space_group_name_H-M   'P 1'
#
loop_
_entity.id
_entity.type
_entity.pdbx_description
1 polymer ?
#
loop_
_entity_poly.entity_id
_entity_poly.type
_entity_poly.pdbx_seq_one_letter_code
_entity_poly.pdbx_strand_id
1 'polypeptide(L)'
;MFIKVRKRQNKQNETVYYFYKTENYRVDGKVKTKQEYIFNLSESEIFNIDRLMNRETYQLRKNDFKTWLLLITKIQFDILKENNKEGKI
;
A
#
# COMPACT_ATOMS: atom_id res chain seq x y z
N MET A 1 -11.09 -5.63 -7.12
CA MET A 1 -10.16 -5.62 -5.98
C MET A 1 -9.02 -4.66 -6.28
N PHE A 2 -8.65 -3.80 -5.33
CA PHE A 2 -7.54 -2.86 -5.47
C PHE A 2 -6.89 -2.58 -4.11
N ILE A 3 -5.69 -2.01 -4.12
CA ILE A 3 -4.99 -1.57 -2.91
C ILE A 3 -5.33 -0.10 -2.65
N LYS A 4 -5.95 0.16 -1.49
CA LYS A 4 -6.14 1.51 -0.96
C LYS A 4 -4.99 1.82 -0.01
N VAL A 5 -4.46 3.03 -0.13
CA VAL A 5 -3.38 3.53 0.74
C VAL A 5 -3.91 4.71 1.54
N ARG A 6 -3.58 4.76 2.83
CA ARG A 6 -3.77 5.96 3.66
C ARG A 6 -2.42 6.42 4.18
N LYS A 7 -2.05 7.67 3.87
CA LYS A 7 -0.85 8.35 4.39
C LYS A 7 -1.21 9.02 5.72
N ARG A 8 -0.41 8.82 6.77
CA ARG A 8 -0.56 9.49 8.07
C ARG A 8 0.82 9.84 8.64
N GLN A 9 0.87 10.84 9.51
CA GLN A 9 2.02 11.09 10.38
C GLN A 9 1.90 10.26 11.66
N ASN A 10 2.98 9.60 12.09
CA ASN A 10 3.04 8.94 13.40
C ASN A 10 3.38 9.96 14.52
N LYS A 11 3.52 9.48 15.76
CA LYS A 11 3.84 10.34 16.91
C LYS A 11 5.24 10.96 16.83
N GLN A 12 6.11 10.39 16.01
CA GLN A 12 7.48 10.80 15.74
C GLN A 12 7.57 11.74 14.52
N ASN A 13 6.44 12.15 13.96
CA ASN A 13 6.36 12.97 12.75
C ASN A 13 6.99 12.31 11.51
N GLU A 14 6.96 10.97 11.47
CA GLU A 14 7.33 10.19 10.29
C GLU A 14 6.08 9.83 9.48
N THR A 15 6.22 9.91 8.16
CA THR A 15 5.19 9.47 7.22
C THR A 15 5.07 7.95 7.25
N VAL A 16 3.85 7.45 7.47
CA VAL A 16 3.51 6.02 7.43
C VAL A 16 2.37 5.77 6.45
N TYR A 17 2.52 4.74 5.64
CA TYR A 17 1.57 4.29 4.62
C TYR A 17 0.86 3.02 5.07
N TYR A 18 -0.46 3.11 5.22
CA TYR A 18 -1.31 1.98 5.64
C TYR A 18 -2.00 1.38 4.41
N PHE A 19 -1.76 0.09 4.16
CA PHE A 19 -2.25 -0.62 2.98
C PHE A 19 -3.48 -1.46 3.31
N TYR A 20 -4.52 -1.33 2.48
CA TYR A 20 -5.77 -2.04 2.62
C TYR A 20 -6.15 -2.76 1.32
N LYS A 21 -6.50 -4.04 1.43
CA LYS A 21 -7.15 -4.81 0.37
C LYS A 21 -8.60 -4.36 0.30
N THR A 22 -9.01 -3.82 -0.84
CA THR A 22 -10.35 -3.23 -1.01
C THR A 22 -11.11 -3.92 -2.12
N GLU A 23 -12.37 -4.26 -1.84
CA GLU A 23 -13.27 -4.91 -2.78
C GLU A 23 -14.59 -4.16 -2.84
N ASN A 24 -15.05 -3.88 -4.05
CA ASN A 24 -16.36 -3.30 -4.31
C ASN A 24 -17.27 -4.40 -4.84
N TYR A 25 -18.49 -4.46 -4.31
CA TYR A 25 -19.51 -5.42 -4.70
C TYR A 25 -20.88 -4.75 -4.63
N ARG A 26 -21.90 -5.35 -5.26
CA ARG A 26 -23.27 -4.83 -5.25
C ARG A 26 -24.14 -5.67 -4.34
N VAL A 27 -24.93 -5.01 -3.50
CA VAL A 27 -25.97 -5.61 -2.65
C VAL A 27 -27.22 -4.76 -2.82
N ASP A 28 -28.32 -5.37 -3.27
CA ASP A 28 -29.60 -4.69 -3.50
C ASP A 28 -29.47 -3.42 -4.36
N GLY A 29 -28.71 -3.51 -5.46
CA GLY A 29 -28.45 -2.40 -6.37
C GLY A 29 -27.48 -1.33 -5.84
N LYS A 30 -27.06 -1.39 -4.57
CA LYS A 30 -26.12 -0.43 -3.96
C LYS A 30 -24.70 -0.96 -4.01
N VAL A 31 -23.74 -0.11 -4.37
CA VAL A 31 -22.31 -0.45 -4.28
C VAL A 31 -21.89 -0.39 -2.81
N LYS A 32 -21.33 -1.50 -2.34
CA LYS A 32 -20.70 -1.65 -1.03
C LYS A 32 -19.20 -1.85 -1.21
N THR A 33 -18.46 -1.46 -0.18
CA THR A 33 -16.99 -1.57 -0.17
C THR A 33 -16.56 -2.29 1.10
N LYS A 34 -15.81 -3.37 0.95
CA LYS A 34 -15.10 -4.04 2.04
C LYS A 34 -13.63 -3.61 2.01
N GLN A 35 -13.10 -3.22 3.16
CA GLN A 35 -11.68 -2.87 3.35
C GLN A 35 -11.09 -3.81 4.40
N GLU A 36 -10.01 -4.49 4.06
CA GLU A 36 -9.25 -5.35 4.95
C GLU A 36 -7.83 -4.79 5.09
N TYR A 37 -7.37 -4.61 6.33
CA TYR A 37 -6.02 -4.13 6.58
C TYR A 37 -5.00 -5.21 6.25
N ILE A 38 -3.91 -4.83 5.57
CA ILE A 38 -2.82 -5.75 5.23
C ILE A 38 -1.66 -5.55 6.19
N PHE A 39 -0.96 -4.41 6.08
CA PHE A 39 0.12 -3.96 6.95
C PHE A 39 0.36 -2.46 6.72
N ASN A 40 1.36 -1.89 7.41
CA ASN A 40 1.82 -0.53 7.20
C ASN A 40 3.34 -0.52 6.94
N LEU A 41 3.82 0.46 6.19
CA LEU A 41 5.24 0.72 6.00
C LEU A 41 5.51 2.20 6.25
N SER A 42 6.59 2.50 6.97
CA SER A 42 7.14 3.84 7.02
C SER A 42 7.66 4.26 5.64
N GLU A 43 7.79 5.56 5.45
CA GLU A 43 8.42 6.15 4.27
C GLU A 43 9.84 5.59 4.05
N SER A 44 10.62 5.48 5.13
CA SER A 44 11.97 4.91 5.07
C SER A 44 12.02 3.46 4.59
N GLU A 45 10.98 2.67 4.86
CA GLU A 45 10.88 1.27 4.40
C GLU A 45 10.46 1.17 2.95
N ILE A 46 9.64 2.10 2.45
CA ILE A 46 9.22 2.14 1.04
C ILE A 46 10.37 2.59 0.14
N PHE A 47 11.12 3.61 0.55
CA PHE A 47 12.22 4.18 -0.25
C PHE A 47 13.51 3.36 -0.18
N ASN A 48 13.59 2.35 0.69
CA ASN A 48 14.71 1.42 0.76
C ASN A 48 14.26 0.03 0.30
N ILE A 49 14.71 -0.39 -0.90
CA ILE A 49 14.22 -1.60 -1.57
C ILE A 49 14.46 -2.88 -0.76
N ASP A 50 15.55 -2.95 -0.01
CA ASP A 50 15.87 -4.11 0.84
C ASP A 50 14.90 -4.19 2.02
N ARG A 51 14.46 -3.04 2.54
CA ARG A 51 13.44 -2.96 3.59
C ARG A 51 12.02 -3.16 3.05
N LEU A 52 11.74 -2.73 1.82
CA LEU A 52 10.45 -2.98 1.17
C LEU A 52 10.20 -4.49 1.01
N MET A 53 11.26 -5.27 0.77
CA MET A 53 11.22 -6.73 0.71
C MET A 53 11.23 -7.39 2.10
N ASN A 54 10.70 -6.72 3.13
CA ASN A 54 10.60 -7.26 4.48
C ASN A 54 9.81 -8.59 4.54
N ARG A 55 9.85 -9.22 5.73
CA ARG A 55 9.14 -10.48 5.99
C ARG A 55 7.65 -10.39 5.65
N GLU A 56 6.99 -9.26 5.89
CA GLU A 56 5.54 -9.10 5.70
C GLU A 56 5.16 -9.12 4.22
N THR A 57 5.85 -8.34 3.37
CA THR A 57 5.61 -8.36 1.92
C THR A 57 5.95 -9.72 1.31
N TYR A 58 6.99 -10.40 1.81
CA TYR A 58 7.36 -11.73 1.39
C TYR A 58 6.32 -12.81 1.75
N GLN A 59 5.74 -12.75 2.97
CA GLN A 59 4.66 -13.65 3.36
C GLN A 59 3.40 -13.41 2.52
N LEU A 60 3.09 -12.14 2.23
CA LEU A 60 1.98 -11.80 1.34
C LEU A 60 2.20 -12.37 -0.06
N ARG A 61 3.43 -12.33 -0.60
CA ARG A 61 3.77 -12.93 -1.90
C ARG A 61 3.49 -14.43 -1.95
N LYS A 62 3.75 -15.15 -0.84
CA LYS A 62 3.50 -16.60 -0.73
C LYS A 62 2.02 -16.94 -0.61
N ASN A 63 1.27 -16.16 0.17
CA ASN A 63 -0.11 -16.49 0.54
C ASN A 63 -1.14 -15.90 -0.45
N ASP A 64 -0.88 -14.72 -0.98
CA ASP A 64 -1.77 -14.01 -1.90
C ASP A 64 -0.95 -13.18 -2.92
N PHE A 65 -0.40 -13.87 -3.92
CA PHE A 65 0.43 -13.27 -4.96
C PHE A 65 -0.27 -12.11 -5.70
N LYS A 66 -1.59 -12.21 -5.90
CA LYS A 66 -2.35 -11.17 -6.60
C LYS A 66 -2.40 -9.87 -5.79
N THR A 67 -2.67 -9.97 -4.49
CA THR A 67 -2.63 -8.81 -3.59
C THR A 67 -1.21 -8.24 -3.50
N TRP A 68 -0.19 -9.10 -3.43
CA TRP A 68 1.20 -8.66 -3.44
C TRP A 68 1.56 -7.89 -4.73
N LEU A 69 1.18 -8.40 -5.91
CA LEU A 69 1.47 -7.71 -7.17
C LEU A 69 0.78 -6.34 -7.25
N LEU A 70 -0.47 -6.25 -6.81
CA LEU A 70 -1.20 -4.97 -6.76
C LEU A 70 -0.58 -3.99 -5.75
N LEU A 71 -0.02 -4.50 -4.64
CA LEU A 71 0.70 -3.70 -3.66
C LEU A 71 1.98 -3.12 -4.27
N ILE A 72 2.83 -3.95 -4.86
CA ILE A 72 4.12 -3.49 -5.43
C ILE A 72 3.88 -2.47 -6.56
N THR A 73 2.88 -2.71 -7.41
CA THR A 73 2.50 -1.74 -8.45
C THR A 73 1.98 -0.44 -7.87
N LYS A 74 1.16 -0.48 -6.81
CA LYS A 74 0.70 0.72 -6.09
C LYS A 74 1.87 1.52 -5.51
N ILE A 75 2.84 0.84 -4.91
CA ILE A 75 4.04 1.49 -4.35
C ILE A 75 4.87 2.12 -5.47
N GLN A 76 5.15 1.38 -6.55
CA GLN A 76 5.98 1.84 -7.66
C GLN A 76 5.37 3.05 -8.39
N PHE A 77 4.09 3.00 -8.72
CA PHE A 77 3.48 3.97 -9.62
C PHE A 77 2.76 5.12 -8.94
N ASP A 78 2.26 4.91 -7.71
CA ASP A 78 1.54 5.96 -7.00
C ASP A 78 2.45 6.60 -5.95
N ILE A 79 3.20 5.83 -5.17
CA ILE A 79 4.00 6.40 -4.08
C ILE A 79 5.37 6.92 -4.58
N LEU A 80 6.17 6.04 -5.19
CA LEU A 80 7.54 6.40 -5.60
C LEU A 80 7.55 7.41 -6.76
N LYS A 81 6.60 7.28 -7.69
CA LYS A 81 6.50 8.19 -8.84
C LYS A 81 6.01 9.59 -8.46
N GLU A 82 5.11 9.73 -7.49
CA GLU A 82 4.66 11.04 -7.01
C GLU A 82 5.80 11.77 -6.31
N ASN A 83 6.56 11.09 -5.45
CA ASN A 83 7.72 11.69 -4.77
C ASN A 83 8.80 12.16 -5.76
N ASN A 84 9.12 11.36 -6.79
CA ASN A 84 10.07 11.76 -7.84
C ASN A 84 9.61 12.98 -8.68
N LYS A 85 8.32 13.33 -8.67
CA LYS A 85 7.82 14.56 -9.31
C LYS A 85 7.95 15.77 -8.39
N GLU A 86 7.82 15.58 -7.08
CA GLU A 86 7.96 16.63 -6.06
C GLU A 86 9.44 17.02 -5.85
N GLY A 87 10.38 16.10 -6.11
CA GLY A 87 11.83 16.34 -6.02
C GLY A 87 12.50 17.05 -7.20
N LYS A 88 11.75 17.70 -8.10
CA LYS A 88 12.30 18.55 -9.18
C LYS A 88 12.24 20.03 -8.77
N ILE A 89 13.23 20.47 -7.99
CA ILE A 89 13.70 21.86 -7.91
C ILE A 89 15.22 21.82 -8.09
#